data_AF-Q46IG9-F1
#
_entry.id   AF-Q46IG9-F1
#
_cell.length_a   1.000
_cell.length_b   1.000
_cell.length_c   1.000
_cell.angle_alpha   90.00
_cell.angle_beta   90.00
_cell.angle_gamma   90.00
#
_symmetry.space_group_name_H-M   'P 1'
#
loop_
_entity.id
_entity.type
_entity.pdbx_description
1 polymer ?
#
loop_
_entity_poly.entity_id
_entity_poly.type
_entity_poly.pdbx_seq_one_letter_code
_entity_poly.pdbx_strand_id
1 'polypeptide(L)'
;MTSFNSNELQKLYIAFFGRPCDPAGMNYWLSKSEDKANLIDVAKAFSSQEEYKKSLTSVNSIEFQINQIYLNLFARKADFDSLNTWSLKCKRGELKIYELASMLTIEQSNIEEKIDNISLKDVEVLEKKVQAAQLFTDQISKDICWINAYKPDSIDPWILGKALQVGINYLNKVDSSYHLDKYAVTEILHKMSFEKINTSTKAIIKIRNLSLTIPISFKHDQKLSNLLTKGVLNSIIGGQLVKNKTTTKIEALRNINLTIMNGERVALIGHNGSGKTSFLKVISGIYLPTEGDLDVEVDVYPMLQKSFLTSTDLTGVDAAKAHYLLVNKSLNGFDQFLQDIIEFSGLGEFISLPIKTYSEGMSARLIFSILTSIPHDCLAIDEGFGTGDSDFFERAEKRMKSFMNSSGTLILASHSEHLLKQFCTRGIVFNHGQVVYDGSLDASLNYYHTHDYIHSNDN
;
A
#
# COMPACT_ATOMS: atom_id res chain seq x y z
N MET A 1 -18.75 11.21 -42.83
CA MET A 1 -18.65 10.63 -41.47
C MET A 1 -17.19 10.68 -41.11
N THR A 2 -16.82 11.59 -40.21
CA THR A 2 -15.44 11.86 -39.83
C THR A 2 -15.01 10.81 -38.81
N SER A 3 -14.01 10.00 -39.17
CA SER A 3 -13.22 9.23 -38.20
C SER A 3 -12.62 10.19 -37.18
N PHE A 4 -12.60 9.82 -35.90
CA PHE A 4 -12.04 10.66 -34.85
C PHE A 4 -10.61 10.22 -34.49
N ASN A 5 -9.77 11.16 -34.09
CA ASN A 5 -8.36 10.92 -33.76
C ASN A 5 -8.08 10.86 -32.25
N SER A 6 -6.83 10.59 -31.88
CA SER A 6 -6.37 10.52 -30.49
C SER A 6 -6.68 11.79 -29.69
N ASN A 7 -6.53 12.96 -30.30
CA ASN A 7 -6.74 14.24 -29.62
C ASN A 7 -8.22 14.47 -29.31
N GLU A 8 -9.11 14.16 -30.25
CA GLU A 8 -10.56 14.25 -30.04
C GLU A 8 -11.04 13.30 -28.95
N LEU A 9 -10.48 12.09 -28.90
CA LEU A 9 -10.77 11.14 -27.84
C LEU A 9 -10.25 11.63 -26.46
N GLN A 10 -9.05 12.20 -26.40
CA GLN A 10 -8.53 12.82 -25.17
C GLN A 10 -9.45 13.95 -24.69
N LYS A 11 -9.96 14.80 -25.59
CA LYS A 11 -10.92 15.86 -25.24
C LYS A 11 -12.18 15.30 -24.55
N LEU A 12 -12.71 14.16 -25.01
CA LEU A 12 -13.84 13.49 -24.35
C LEU A 12 -13.46 12.90 -22.97
N TYR A 13 -12.30 12.25 -22.85
CA TYR A 13 -11.84 11.73 -21.55
C TYR A 13 -11.68 12.85 -20.53
N ILE A 14 -11.15 13.99 -20.96
CA ILE A 14 -11.06 15.19 -20.14
C ILE A 14 -12.48 15.66 -19.78
N ALA A 15 -13.38 15.86 -20.76
CA ALA A 15 -14.74 16.36 -20.51
C ALA A 15 -15.51 15.58 -19.44
N PHE A 16 -15.53 14.24 -19.56
CA PHE A 16 -16.33 13.38 -18.68
C PHE A 16 -15.63 13.02 -17.38
N PHE A 17 -14.33 12.73 -17.42
CA PHE A 17 -13.63 12.12 -16.30
C PHE A 17 -12.55 13.02 -15.67
N GLY A 18 -12.20 14.13 -16.32
CA GLY A 18 -11.17 15.05 -15.84
C GLY A 18 -9.77 14.44 -15.80
N ARG A 19 -9.52 13.39 -16.60
CA ARG A 19 -8.25 12.62 -16.59
C ARG A 19 -7.74 12.31 -18.00
N PRO A 20 -6.44 11.97 -18.12
CA PRO A 20 -5.90 11.41 -19.36
C PRO A 20 -6.54 10.07 -19.72
N CYS A 21 -6.63 9.79 -21.01
CA CYS A 21 -7.02 8.49 -21.53
C CYS A 21 -6.03 7.41 -21.08
N ASP A 22 -6.52 6.24 -20.68
CA ASP A 22 -5.67 5.07 -20.46
C ASP A 22 -5.32 4.41 -21.81
N PRO A 23 -4.12 3.82 -21.97
CA PRO A 23 -3.71 3.24 -23.26
C PRO A 23 -4.67 2.17 -23.80
N ALA A 24 -5.30 1.39 -22.92
CA ALA A 24 -6.24 0.34 -23.34
C ALA A 24 -7.54 0.94 -23.89
N GLY A 25 -8.11 1.93 -23.19
CA GLY A 25 -9.27 2.70 -23.63
C GLY A 25 -9.00 3.45 -24.93
N MET A 26 -7.82 4.07 -25.07
CA MET A 26 -7.40 4.75 -26.29
C MET A 26 -7.44 3.80 -27.49
N ASN A 27 -6.79 2.65 -27.38
CA ASN A 27 -6.74 1.63 -28.43
C ASN A 27 -8.14 1.07 -28.75
N TYR A 28 -8.95 0.80 -27.72
CA TYR A 28 -10.31 0.30 -27.91
C TYR A 28 -11.17 1.25 -28.73
N TRP A 29 -11.24 2.53 -28.37
CA TRP A 29 -12.11 3.48 -29.05
C TRP A 29 -11.61 3.88 -30.42
N LEU A 30 -10.30 4.00 -30.62
CA LEU A 30 -9.73 4.22 -31.95
C LEU A 30 -10.06 3.05 -32.89
N SER A 31 -9.99 1.80 -32.42
CA SER A 31 -10.41 0.64 -33.22
C SER A 31 -11.90 0.68 -33.59
N LYS A 32 -12.75 1.26 -32.74
CA LYS A 32 -14.19 1.43 -33.02
C LYS A 32 -14.49 2.58 -33.99
N SER A 33 -13.57 3.54 -34.16
CA SER A 33 -13.69 4.57 -35.18
C SER A 33 -13.63 3.96 -36.59
N GLU A 34 -12.80 2.93 -36.78
CA GLU A 34 -12.72 2.16 -38.03
C GLU A 34 -14.04 1.43 -38.35
N ASP A 35 -14.78 1.02 -37.30
CA ASP A 35 -16.11 0.40 -37.36
C ASP A 35 -17.27 1.41 -37.57
N LYS A 36 -16.97 2.66 -37.99
CA LYS A 36 -17.93 3.77 -38.23
C LYS A 36 -18.59 4.38 -36.99
N ALA A 37 -18.09 4.13 -35.78
CA ALA A 37 -18.55 4.86 -34.61
C ALA A 37 -18.14 6.33 -34.71
N ASN A 38 -19.04 7.26 -34.36
CA ASN A 38 -18.73 8.68 -34.31
C ASN A 38 -18.41 9.14 -32.87
N LEU A 39 -17.90 10.38 -32.73
CA LEU A 39 -17.54 10.94 -31.43
C LEU A 39 -18.73 11.00 -30.44
N ILE A 40 -19.94 11.20 -30.94
CA ILE A 40 -21.18 11.27 -30.15
C ILE A 40 -21.53 9.89 -29.57
N ASP A 41 -21.30 8.81 -30.30
CA ASP A 41 -21.50 7.43 -29.83
C ASP A 41 -20.56 7.12 -28.66
N VAL A 42 -19.31 7.58 -28.73
CA VAL A 42 -18.33 7.47 -27.64
C VAL A 42 -18.78 8.28 -26.42
N ALA A 43 -19.17 9.54 -26.61
CA ALA A 43 -19.65 10.39 -25.53
C ALA A 43 -20.90 9.80 -24.84
N LYS A 44 -21.81 9.21 -25.63
CA LYS A 44 -22.97 8.50 -25.12
C LYS A 44 -22.56 7.31 -24.25
N ALA A 45 -21.58 6.52 -24.68
CA ALA A 45 -21.05 5.42 -23.87
C ALA A 45 -20.41 5.92 -22.56
N PHE A 46 -19.64 7.02 -22.60
CA PHE A 46 -18.99 7.59 -21.40
C PHE A 46 -20.02 8.04 -20.36
N SER A 47 -21.10 8.69 -20.81
CA SER A 47 -22.19 9.12 -19.93
C SER A 47 -22.88 7.98 -19.17
N SER A 48 -22.73 6.73 -19.63
CA SER A 48 -23.31 5.54 -19.00
C SER A 48 -22.40 4.82 -18.02
N GLN A 49 -21.10 5.13 -18.00
CA GLN A 49 -20.10 4.44 -17.18
C GLN A 49 -20.26 4.75 -15.69
N GLU A 50 -19.91 3.78 -14.84
CA GLU A 50 -19.95 3.94 -13.39
C GLU A 50 -19.01 5.04 -12.88
N GLU A 51 -17.84 5.17 -13.51
CA GLU A 51 -16.88 6.23 -13.22
C GLU A 51 -17.52 7.63 -13.28
N TYR A 52 -18.23 7.91 -14.38
CA TYR A 52 -18.93 9.18 -14.57
C TYR A 52 -20.09 9.32 -13.60
N LYS A 53 -20.87 8.26 -13.37
CA LYS A 53 -22.00 8.32 -12.43
C LYS A 53 -21.53 8.62 -11.00
N LYS A 54 -20.38 8.09 -10.56
CA LYS A 54 -19.81 8.39 -9.24
C LYS A 54 -19.25 9.80 -9.12
N SER A 55 -18.71 10.38 -10.20
CA SER A 55 -18.19 11.76 -10.16
C SER A 55 -19.29 12.80 -9.92
N LEU A 56 -20.55 12.46 -10.19
CA LEU A 56 -21.69 13.38 -10.05
C LEU A 56 -22.17 13.63 -8.61
N THR A 57 -21.62 12.97 -7.59
CA THR A 57 -21.98 13.12 -6.14
C THR A 57 -23.49 13.02 -5.83
N SER A 58 -23.91 13.28 -4.59
CA SER A 58 -25.33 13.30 -4.18
C SER A 58 -26.16 14.42 -4.84
N VAL A 59 -25.52 15.35 -5.57
CA VAL A 59 -26.16 16.49 -6.25
C VAL A 59 -26.14 16.27 -7.76
N ASN A 60 -27.12 15.52 -8.26
CA ASN A 60 -27.25 15.20 -9.68
C ASN A 60 -28.13 16.22 -10.44
N SER A 61 -27.81 17.52 -10.36
CA SER A 61 -28.51 18.54 -11.15
C SER A 61 -27.87 18.73 -12.53
N ILE A 62 -28.67 19.12 -13.51
CA ILE A 62 -28.19 19.43 -14.87
C ILE A 62 -27.14 20.54 -14.84
N GLU A 63 -27.34 21.55 -14.00
CA GLU A 63 -26.42 22.65 -13.78
C GLU A 63 -25.09 22.19 -13.19
N PHE A 64 -25.11 21.21 -12.28
CA PHE A 64 -23.90 20.63 -11.72
C PHE A 64 -23.12 19.88 -12.81
N GLN A 65 -23.80 19.03 -13.60
CA GLN A 65 -23.17 18.29 -14.71
C GLN A 65 -22.52 19.23 -15.74
N ILE A 66 -23.23 20.30 -16.13
CA ILE A 66 -22.69 21.32 -17.05
C ILE A 66 -21.44 21.96 -16.45
N ASN A 67 -21.48 22.38 -15.18
CA ASN A 67 -20.33 23.00 -14.53
C ASN A 67 -19.14 22.05 -14.37
N GLN A 68 -19.38 20.76 -14.14
CA GLN A 68 -18.30 19.77 -14.10
C GLN A 68 -17.59 19.65 -15.46
N ILE A 69 -18.34 19.60 -16.56
CA ILE A 69 -17.77 19.57 -17.91
C ILE A 69 -16.93 20.83 -18.17
N TYR A 70 -17.43 22.02 -17.79
CA TYR A 70 -16.68 23.27 -17.95
C TYR A 70 -15.41 23.30 -17.09
N LEU A 71 -15.46 22.82 -15.84
CA LEU A 71 -14.29 22.75 -14.96
C LEU A 71 -13.23 21.81 -15.54
N ASN A 72 -13.67 20.66 -16.03
CA ASN A 72 -12.79 19.67 -16.65
C ASN A 72 -12.11 20.21 -17.91
N LEU A 73 -12.87 20.83 -18.82
CA LEU A 73 -12.35 21.33 -20.09
C LEU A 73 -11.54 22.63 -19.94
N PHE A 74 -12.04 23.58 -19.16
CA PHE A 74 -11.59 24.98 -19.19
C PHE A 74 -11.06 25.48 -17.84
N ALA A 75 -11.03 24.64 -16.80
CA ALA A 75 -10.61 25.02 -15.45
C ALA A 75 -11.42 26.18 -14.83
N ARG A 76 -12.66 26.37 -15.30
CA ARG A 76 -13.61 27.37 -14.77
C ARG A 76 -15.03 26.84 -14.83
N LYS A 77 -15.94 27.48 -14.09
CA LYS A 77 -17.38 27.22 -14.25
C LYS A 77 -17.91 27.88 -15.52
N ALA A 78 -19.06 27.41 -15.98
CA ALA A 78 -19.81 28.12 -17.00
C ALA A 78 -20.21 29.50 -16.44
N ASP A 79 -20.11 30.52 -17.28
CA ASP A 79 -20.70 31.82 -17.00
C ASP A 79 -22.23 31.70 -16.91
N PHE A 80 -22.86 32.71 -16.33
CA PHE A 80 -24.29 32.68 -16.04
C PHE A 80 -25.14 32.44 -17.29
N ASP A 81 -24.81 33.10 -18.40
CA ASP A 81 -25.58 33.03 -19.64
C ASP A 81 -25.43 31.66 -20.32
N SER A 82 -24.21 31.14 -20.41
CA SER A 82 -23.97 29.77 -20.87
C SER A 82 -24.68 28.73 -20.02
N LEU A 83 -24.55 28.81 -18.69
CA LEU A 83 -25.15 27.84 -17.78
C LEU A 83 -26.68 27.84 -17.91
N ASN A 84 -27.30 29.02 -17.99
CA ASN A 84 -28.74 29.16 -18.16
C ASN A 84 -29.19 28.60 -19.52
N THR A 85 -28.48 28.95 -20.60
CA THR A 85 -28.78 28.48 -21.96
C THR A 85 -28.72 26.95 -22.07
N TRP A 86 -27.63 26.36 -21.59
CA TRP A 86 -27.43 24.92 -21.65
C TRP A 86 -28.39 24.16 -20.75
N SER A 87 -28.62 24.66 -19.53
CA SER A 87 -29.55 24.02 -18.59
C SER A 87 -30.99 24.05 -19.09
N LEU A 88 -31.45 25.14 -19.72
CA LEU A 88 -32.77 25.24 -20.35
C LEU A 88 -32.94 24.22 -21.48
N LYS A 89 -31.98 24.13 -22.40
CA LYS A 89 -32.01 23.15 -23.49
C LYS A 89 -32.03 21.71 -22.97
N CYS A 90 -31.23 21.41 -21.95
CA CYS A 90 -31.22 20.09 -21.33
C CYS A 90 -32.53 19.75 -20.61
N LYS A 91 -33.10 20.71 -19.87
CA LYS A 91 -34.39 20.53 -19.17
C LYS A 91 -35.56 20.34 -20.13
N ARG A 92 -35.53 20.99 -21.29
CA ARG A 92 -36.52 20.81 -22.37
C ARG A 92 -36.33 19.52 -23.17
N GLY A 93 -35.24 18.79 -22.94
CA GLY A 93 -34.91 17.56 -23.66
C GLY A 93 -34.40 17.79 -25.09
N GLU A 94 -34.16 19.05 -25.47
CA GLU A 94 -33.62 19.45 -26.79
C GLU A 94 -32.14 19.07 -26.95
N LEU A 95 -31.42 18.91 -25.83
CA LEU A 95 -30.00 18.57 -25.80
C LEU A 95 -29.71 17.61 -24.65
N LYS A 96 -28.92 16.56 -24.91
CA LYS A 96 -28.39 15.67 -23.86
C LYS A 96 -27.01 16.13 -23.42
N ILE A 97 -26.64 15.79 -22.18
CA ILE A 97 -25.35 16.19 -21.59
C ILE A 97 -24.16 15.67 -22.41
N TYR A 98 -24.26 14.46 -22.98
CA TYR A 98 -23.19 13.91 -23.83
C TYR A 98 -23.06 14.62 -25.17
N GLU A 99 -24.17 15.16 -25.71
CA GLU A 99 -24.15 15.96 -26.93
C GLU A 99 -23.49 17.32 -26.65
N LEU A 100 -23.83 17.94 -25.51
CA LEU A 100 -23.15 19.16 -25.05
C LEU A 100 -21.64 18.94 -24.88
N ALA A 101 -21.21 17.88 -24.20
CA ALA A 101 -19.79 17.57 -24.04
C ALA A 101 -19.07 17.38 -25.39
N SER A 102 -19.73 16.71 -26.35
CA SER A 102 -19.21 16.55 -27.72
C SER A 102 -19.12 17.91 -28.45
N MET A 103 -20.14 18.76 -28.32
CA MET A 103 -20.14 20.09 -28.93
C MET A 103 -19.05 21.01 -28.37
N LEU A 104 -18.75 20.93 -27.08
CA LEU A 104 -17.69 21.72 -26.45
C LEU A 104 -16.27 21.24 -26.78
N THR A 105 -16.13 20.02 -27.31
CA THR A 105 -14.83 19.39 -27.60
C THR A 105 -14.46 19.40 -29.08
N ILE A 106 -15.42 19.41 -29.99
CA ILE A 106 -15.16 19.52 -31.43
C ILE A 106 -14.64 20.94 -31.74
N GLU A 107 -13.56 21.01 -32.53
CA GLU A 107 -12.85 22.24 -32.88
C GLU A 107 -13.78 23.32 -33.45
N GLN A 108 -13.72 24.51 -32.84
CA GLN A 108 -14.31 25.77 -33.31
C GLN A 108 -13.42 26.41 -34.39
N SER A 109 -12.93 25.63 -35.36
CA SER A 109 -11.97 26.09 -36.38
C SER A 109 -12.52 27.15 -37.37
N ASN A 110 -13.76 27.62 -37.18
CA ASN A 110 -14.30 28.81 -37.82
C ASN A 110 -14.49 29.93 -36.77
N ILE A 111 -13.38 30.49 -36.31
CA ILE A 111 -13.33 31.65 -35.41
C ILE A 111 -13.68 32.91 -36.21
N GLU A 112 -14.92 33.03 -36.66
CA GLU A 112 -15.44 34.30 -37.17
C GLU A 112 -16.96 34.45 -37.00
N GLU A 113 -17.73 33.39 -36.78
CA GLU A 113 -19.15 33.54 -36.42
C GLU A 113 -19.63 32.52 -35.37
N LYS A 114 -20.05 33.07 -34.21
CA LYS A 114 -21.06 32.55 -33.28
C LYS A 114 -20.74 31.24 -32.55
N ILE A 115 -20.00 31.37 -31.44
CA ILE A 115 -20.48 30.95 -30.11
C ILE A 115 -19.92 31.96 -29.09
N ASP A 116 -20.74 32.90 -28.60
CA ASP A 116 -20.35 33.96 -27.64
C ASP A 116 -19.89 33.46 -26.25
N ASN A 117 -19.69 32.14 -26.08
CA ASN A 117 -19.62 31.48 -24.78
C ASN A 117 -18.25 30.88 -24.41
N ILE A 118 -17.32 30.80 -25.37
CA ILE A 118 -15.98 30.22 -25.15
C ILE A 118 -14.93 31.27 -25.53
N SER A 119 -14.10 31.64 -24.56
CA SER A 119 -13.06 32.65 -24.74
C SER A 119 -11.81 32.05 -25.42
N LEU A 120 -10.98 32.88 -26.06
CA LEU A 120 -9.66 32.45 -26.58
C LEU A 120 -8.80 31.78 -25.49
N LYS A 121 -8.95 32.22 -24.24
CA LYS A 121 -8.29 31.64 -23.07
C LYS A 121 -8.76 30.20 -22.81
N ASP A 122 -10.03 29.89 -23.04
CA ASP A 122 -10.57 28.54 -22.84
C ASP A 122 -10.05 27.57 -23.90
N VAL A 123 -9.90 28.04 -25.15
CA VAL A 123 -9.28 27.27 -26.23
C VAL A 123 -7.84 26.94 -25.88
N GLU A 124 -7.06 27.92 -25.41
CA GLU A 124 -5.68 27.73 -25.00
C GLU A 124 -5.54 26.73 -23.83
N VAL A 125 -6.41 26.83 -22.82
CA VAL A 125 -6.44 25.89 -21.68
C VAL A 125 -6.76 24.47 -22.17
N LEU A 126 -7.76 24.32 -23.04
CA LEU A 126 -8.14 23.02 -23.57
C LEU A 126 -7.00 22.39 -24.37
N GLU A 127 -6.34 23.14 -25.26
CA GLU A 127 -5.18 22.67 -26.02
C GLU A 127 -4.04 22.21 -25.10
N LYS A 128 -3.71 23.00 -24.07
CA LYS A 128 -2.70 22.63 -23.07
C LYS A 128 -3.06 21.36 -22.32
N LYS A 129 -4.33 21.20 -21.90
CA LYS A 129 -4.82 19.98 -21.25
C LYS A 129 -4.74 18.76 -22.15
N VAL A 130 -5.10 18.90 -23.43
CA VAL A 130 -5.01 17.82 -24.41
C VAL A 130 -3.54 17.41 -24.63
N GLN A 131 -2.64 18.37 -24.78
CA GLN A 131 -1.20 18.08 -24.89
C GLN A 131 -0.66 17.39 -23.64
N ALA A 132 -1.04 17.87 -22.45
CA ALA A 132 -0.65 17.29 -21.18
C ALA A 132 -1.16 15.84 -21.04
N ALA A 133 -2.43 15.60 -21.42
CA ALA A 133 -3.03 14.28 -21.42
C ALA A 133 -2.32 13.33 -22.39
N GLN A 134 -1.98 13.80 -23.60
CA GLN A 134 -1.27 12.99 -24.59
C GLN A 134 0.11 12.57 -24.07
N LEU A 135 0.89 13.51 -23.53
CA LEU A 135 2.20 13.20 -22.92
C LEU A 135 2.08 12.21 -21.77
N PHE A 136 1.03 12.33 -20.95
CA PHE A 136 0.79 11.43 -19.82
C PHE A 136 0.45 10.02 -20.30
N THR A 137 -0.48 9.88 -21.24
CA THR A 137 -0.85 8.59 -21.86
C THR A 137 0.33 7.94 -22.58
N ASP A 138 1.13 8.73 -23.32
CA ASP A 138 2.34 8.26 -24.01
C ASP A 138 3.42 7.79 -23.05
N GLN A 139 3.49 8.35 -21.84
CA GLN A 139 4.44 7.90 -20.83
C GLN A 139 3.97 6.62 -20.12
N ILE A 140 2.66 6.49 -19.88
CA ILE A 140 2.07 5.26 -19.33
C ILE A 140 2.23 4.10 -20.31
N SER A 141 2.02 4.33 -21.62
CA SER A 141 2.04 3.26 -22.63
C SER A 141 3.40 2.58 -22.80
N LYS A 142 4.48 3.19 -22.30
CA LYS A 142 5.85 2.64 -22.38
C LYS A 142 6.12 1.49 -21.40
N ASP A 143 5.34 1.36 -20.34
CA ASP A 143 5.57 0.37 -19.29
C ASP A 143 4.27 -0.31 -18.86
N ILE A 144 4.28 -1.64 -18.86
CA ILE A 144 3.12 -2.44 -18.46
C ILE A 144 2.76 -2.26 -16.98
N CYS A 145 3.73 -1.92 -16.13
CA CYS A 145 3.49 -1.56 -14.73
C CYS A 145 2.64 -0.30 -14.63
N TRP A 146 2.91 0.72 -15.46
CA TRP A 146 2.10 1.95 -15.51
C TRP A 146 0.72 1.70 -16.07
N ILE A 147 0.60 0.89 -17.13
CA ILE A 147 -0.69 0.51 -17.72
C ILE A 147 -1.61 -0.14 -16.66
N ASN A 148 -1.06 -1.02 -15.82
CA ASN A 148 -1.83 -1.66 -14.75
C ASN A 148 -2.08 -0.75 -13.56
N ALA A 149 -1.10 0.08 -13.17
CA ALA A 149 -1.25 1.01 -12.06
C ALA A 149 -2.28 2.13 -12.34
N TYR A 150 -2.45 2.49 -13.61
CA TYR A 150 -3.38 3.55 -14.04
C TYR A 150 -4.86 3.12 -14.03
N LYS A 151 -5.16 1.85 -13.77
CA LYS A 151 -6.54 1.36 -13.67
C LYS A 151 -7.15 1.70 -12.29
N PRO A 152 -8.49 1.74 -12.16
CA PRO A 152 -9.14 1.80 -10.85
C PRO A 152 -8.76 0.58 -10.01
N ASP A 153 -8.68 0.74 -8.69
CA ASP A 153 -8.33 -0.34 -7.76
C ASP A 153 -9.46 -1.38 -7.64
N SER A 154 -10.71 -0.96 -7.85
CA SER A 154 -11.86 -1.86 -8.01
C SER A 154 -12.86 -1.26 -8.99
N ILE A 155 -13.51 -2.11 -9.78
CA ILE A 155 -14.64 -1.75 -10.65
C ILE A 155 -16.00 -2.00 -9.99
N ASP A 156 -16.04 -2.76 -8.89
CA ASP A 156 -17.25 -3.02 -8.10
C ASP A 156 -16.87 -3.31 -6.62
N PRO A 157 -17.10 -2.37 -5.67
CA PRO A 157 -17.52 -0.99 -5.90
C PRO A 157 -16.43 -0.20 -6.62
N TRP A 158 -16.80 0.69 -7.55
CA TRP A 158 -15.82 1.54 -8.25
C TRP A 158 -14.95 2.38 -7.29
N ILE A 159 -13.64 2.11 -7.24
CA ILE A 159 -12.66 2.80 -6.40
C ILE A 159 -11.53 3.36 -7.29
N LEU A 160 -11.30 4.67 -7.20
CA LEU A 160 -10.23 5.34 -7.94
C LEU A 160 -8.86 4.86 -7.45
N GLY A 161 -8.05 4.33 -8.37
CA GLY A 161 -6.68 3.90 -8.07
C GLY A 161 -5.73 5.09 -7.88
N LYS A 162 -4.64 4.89 -7.13
CA LYS A 162 -3.68 5.98 -6.83
C LYS A 162 -3.11 6.66 -8.07
N ALA A 163 -2.66 5.90 -9.07
CA ALA A 163 -2.07 6.51 -10.28
C ALA A 163 -3.13 7.15 -11.20
N LEU A 164 -4.36 6.63 -11.17
CA LEU A 164 -5.51 7.25 -11.82
C LEU A 164 -5.83 8.62 -11.20
N GLN A 165 -5.86 8.69 -9.86
CA GLN A 165 -6.04 9.96 -9.13
C GLN A 165 -4.93 10.98 -9.41
N VAL A 166 -3.72 10.50 -9.67
CA VAL A 166 -2.59 11.35 -10.06
C VAL A 166 -2.80 11.94 -11.44
N GLY A 167 -3.27 11.15 -12.41
CA GLY A 167 -3.65 11.66 -13.73
C GLY A 167 -4.70 12.76 -13.63
N ILE A 168 -5.71 12.58 -12.77
CA ILE A 168 -6.73 13.61 -12.48
C ILE A 168 -6.07 14.86 -11.89
N ASN A 169 -5.28 14.71 -10.83
CA ASN A 169 -4.63 15.83 -10.15
C ASN A 169 -3.64 16.58 -11.06
N TYR A 170 -2.98 15.86 -11.95
CA TYR A 170 -2.06 16.42 -12.94
C TYR A 170 -2.81 17.35 -13.89
N LEU A 171 -3.92 16.91 -14.49
CA LEU A 171 -4.72 17.76 -15.39
C LEU A 171 -5.42 18.91 -14.68
N ASN A 172 -5.82 18.74 -13.41
CA ASN A 172 -6.44 19.81 -12.63
C ASN A 172 -5.50 20.99 -12.36
N LYS A 173 -4.18 20.79 -12.43
CA LYS A 173 -3.18 21.86 -12.29
C LYS A 173 -2.92 22.61 -13.60
N VAL A 174 -3.41 22.11 -14.74
CA VAL A 174 -3.18 22.72 -16.05
C VAL A 174 -4.18 23.86 -16.27
N ASP A 175 -3.65 25.07 -16.29
CA ASP A 175 -4.37 26.30 -16.64
C ASP A 175 -3.62 27.09 -17.75
N SER A 176 -4.05 28.32 -18.01
CA SER A 176 -3.45 29.17 -19.06
C SER A 176 -1.98 29.50 -18.81
N SER A 177 -1.50 29.43 -17.57
CA SER A 177 -0.10 29.70 -17.20
C SER A 177 0.77 28.43 -17.13
N TYR A 178 0.19 27.27 -17.38
CA TYR A 178 0.88 25.99 -17.23
C TYR A 178 1.97 25.79 -18.29
N HIS A 179 3.18 25.46 -17.83
CA HIS A 179 4.29 25.07 -18.67
C HIS A 179 4.38 23.55 -18.78
N LEU A 180 4.28 23.04 -20.01
CA LEU A 180 4.46 21.62 -20.31
C LEU A 180 5.94 21.24 -20.22
N ASP A 181 6.32 20.61 -19.12
CA ASP A 181 7.62 19.96 -18.99
C ASP A 181 7.48 18.44 -19.05
N LYS A 182 8.02 17.85 -20.12
CA LYS A 182 8.06 16.39 -20.32
C LYS A 182 8.83 15.70 -19.18
N TYR A 183 9.82 16.37 -18.58
CA TYR A 183 10.56 15.84 -17.43
C TYR A 183 9.70 15.78 -16.17
N ALA A 184 8.83 16.75 -15.95
CA ALA A 184 7.93 16.77 -14.78
C ALA A 184 6.94 15.59 -14.78
N VAL A 185 6.37 15.22 -15.93
CA VAL A 185 5.51 14.02 -16.06
C VAL A 185 6.29 12.76 -15.71
N THR A 186 7.51 12.67 -16.21
CA THR A 186 8.40 11.53 -15.99
C THR A 186 8.80 11.42 -14.52
N GLU A 187 9.07 12.54 -13.84
CA GLU A 187 9.40 12.60 -12.42
C GLU A 187 8.22 12.23 -11.52
N ILE A 188 7.00 12.68 -11.85
CA ILE A 188 5.76 12.31 -11.13
C ILE A 188 5.56 10.79 -11.16
N LEU A 189 5.71 10.19 -12.34
CA LEU A 189 5.61 8.73 -12.49
C LEU A 189 6.80 8.03 -11.81
N HIS A 190 8.03 8.53 -11.96
CA HIS A 190 9.21 7.91 -11.35
C HIS A 190 9.18 7.90 -9.81
N LYS A 191 8.67 8.96 -9.18
CA LYS A 191 8.41 9.02 -7.73
C LYS A 191 7.42 7.94 -7.29
N MET A 192 6.50 7.52 -8.17
CA MET A 192 5.54 6.45 -7.89
C MET A 192 6.08 5.05 -8.16
N SER A 193 7.06 4.88 -9.07
CA SER A 193 7.69 3.56 -9.28
C SER A 193 8.46 3.10 -8.04
N PHE A 194 9.02 4.03 -7.27
CA PHE A 194 9.66 3.69 -5.99
C PHE A 194 8.68 3.16 -4.94
N GLU A 195 7.37 3.45 -5.06
CA GLU A 195 6.35 2.90 -4.15
C GLU A 195 5.80 1.54 -4.62
N LYS A 196 6.05 1.09 -5.86
CA LYS A 196 5.49 -0.17 -6.40
C LYS A 196 6.46 -1.14 -7.08
N ILE A 197 7.71 -0.75 -7.37
CA ILE A 197 8.69 -1.61 -8.05
C ILE A 197 9.79 -2.00 -7.08
N ASN A 198 9.47 -2.99 -6.23
CA ASN A 198 10.46 -3.85 -5.60
C ASN A 198 9.89 -5.27 -5.57
N THR A 199 9.31 -5.77 -6.67
CA THR A 199 9.17 -7.22 -6.86
C THR A 199 10.32 -7.67 -7.74
N SER A 200 11.48 -7.82 -7.12
CA SER A 200 12.58 -8.53 -7.76
C SER A 200 12.15 -9.99 -7.92
N THR A 201 12.35 -10.55 -9.12
CA THR A 201 12.08 -11.96 -9.43
C THR A 201 13.04 -12.93 -8.72
N LYS A 202 13.92 -12.41 -7.85
CA LYS A 202 14.82 -13.21 -7.03
C LYS A 202 14.10 -13.67 -5.76
N ALA A 203 13.87 -14.98 -5.66
CA ALA A 203 13.41 -15.61 -4.43
C ALA A 203 14.52 -15.54 -3.37
N ILE A 204 14.23 -14.94 -2.21
CA ILE A 204 15.18 -14.74 -1.10
C ILE A 204 14.93 -15.68 0.08
N ILE A 205 13.72 -16.20 0.22
CA ILE A 205 13.37 -17.22 1.21
C ILE A 205 12.58 -18.30 0.48
N LYS A 206 13.09 -19.53 0.50
CA LYS A 206 12.42 -20.71 -0.06
C LYS A 206 12.25 -21.75 1.03
N ILE A 207 11.02 -22.21 1.19
CA ILE A 207 10.63 -23.13 2.25
C ILE A 207 9.96 -24.34 1.61
N ARG A 208 10.46 -25.54 1.93
CA ARG A 208 9.93 -26.80 1.41
C ARG A 208 9.64 -27.76 2.56
N ASN A 209 8.37 -28.15 2.70
CA ASN A 209 7.87 -29.10 3.69
C ASN A 209 8.37 -28.82 5.12
N LEU A 210 8.47 -27.54 5.50
CA LEU A 210 9.07 -27.15 6.77
C LEU A 210 8.14 -27.44 7.94
N SER A 211 8.68 -28.08 8.97
CA SER A 211 7.99 -28.30 10.24
C SER A 211 8.89 -27.89 11.42
N LEU A 212 8.26 -27.42 12.50
CA LEU A 212 8.93 -27.06 13.74
C LEU A 212 8.23 -27.72 14.92
N THR A 213 8.95 -28.62 15.60
CA THR A 213 8.50 -29.28 16.82
C THR A 213 9.36 -28.87 18.01
N ILE A 214 8.73 -28.30 19.04
CA ILE A 214 9.42 -27.86 20.26
C ILE A 214 9.17 -28.89 21.38
N PRO A 215 10.20 -29.56 21.90
CA PRO A 215 10.03 -30.51 23.00
C PRO A 215 9.77 -29.77 24.32
N ILE A 216 8.75 -30.18 25.06
CA ILE A 216 8.53 -29.72 26.44
C ILE A 216 9.09 -30.79 27.39
N SER A 217 10.24 -30.51 27.99
CA SER A 217 10.84 -31.38 29.00
C SER A 217 10.49 -30.89 30.41
N PHE A 218 9.50 -31.51 31.05
CA PHE A 218 9.22 -31.29 32.47
C PHE A 218 10.21 -32.08 33.33
N LYS A 219 11.37 -31.49 33.64
CA LYS A 219 12.20 -31.98 34.75
C LYS A 219 11.71 -31.33 36.05
N HIS A 220 10.59 -31.81 36.64
CA HIS A 220 10.53 -32.13 38.08
C HIS A 220 9.17 -32.53 38.69
N ASP A 221 8.00 -32.31 38.07
CA ASP A 221 6.73 -32.62 38.78
C ASP A 221 5.62 -33.19 37.88
N GLN A 222 5.43 -34.51 37.94
CA GLN A 222 4.37 -35.24 37.21
C GLN A 222 2.94 -34.84 37.63
N LYS A 223 2.78 -34.18 38.79
CA LYS A 223 1.47 -33.73 39.30
C LYS A 223 1.03 -32.39 38.67
N LEU A 224 1.96 -31.45 38.46
CA LEU A 224 1.68 -30.15 37.83
C LEU A 224 1.46 -30.28 36.31
N SER A 225 2.15 -31.22 35.66
CA SER A 225 1.95 -31.49 34.23
C SER A 225 0.55 -31.99 33.91
N ASN A 226 -0.13 -32.70 34.82
CA ASN A 226 -1.51 -33.17 34.60
C ASN A 226 -2.57 -32.11 34.94
N LEU A 227 -2.26 -31.15 35.81
CA LEU A 227 -3.18 -30.07 36.22
C LEU A 227 -3.22 -28.92 35.20
N LEU A 228 -2.08 -28.57 34.59
CA LEU A 228 -2.01 -27.43 33.67
C LEU A 228 -2.29 -27.79 32.20
N THR A 229 -2.25 -29.09 31.86
CA THR A 229 -2.50 -29.57 30.48
C THR A 229 -3.98 -29.67 30.09
N LYS A 230 -4.93 -29.55 31.04
CA LYS A 230 -6.37 -29.77 30.75
C LYS A 230 -7.20 -28.54 30.41
N GLY A 231 -6.69 -27.31 30.55
CA GLY A 231 -7.52 -26.13 30.25
C GLY A 231 -6.79 -24.80 30.02
N VAL A 232 -5.59 -24.60 30.57
CA VAL A 232 -4.95 -23.27 30.57
C VAL A 232 -3.83 -23.15 29.52
N LEU A 233 -3.16 -24.25 29.16
CA LEU A 233 -2.04 -24.19 28.21
C LEU A 233 -2.47 -24.11 26.73
N ASN A 234 -3.64 -24.67 26.37
CA ASN A 234 -4.15 -24.59 24.99
C ASN A 234 -4.59 -23.18 24.58
N SER A 235 -4.92 -22.31 25.54
CA SER A 235 -5.34 -20.92 25.27
C SER A 235 -4.17 -19.93 25.28
N ILE A 236 -3.05 -20.26 25.96
CA ILE A 236 -1.92 -19.33 26.16
C ILE A 236 -0.74 -19.65 25.24
N ILE A 237 -0.54 -20.92 24.86
CA ILE A 237 0.59 -21.35 24.01
C ILE A 237 0.03 -21.93 22.72
N GLY A 238 0.20 -21.19 21.62
CA GLY A 238 -0.16 -21.64 20.29
C GLY A 238 0.53 -22.93 19.85
N GLY A 239 -0.22 -23.82 19.21
CA GLY A 239 0.28 -25.06 18.61
C GLY A 239 -0.54 -26.29 18.98
N GLN A 240 -0.33 -27.41 18.28
CA GLN A 240 -0.98 -28.68 18.59
C GLN A 240 -0.11 -29.48 19.57
N LEU A 241 -0.66 -29.82 20.74
CA LEU A 241 0.02 -30.69 21.70
C LEU A 241 -0.03 -32.14 21.24
N VAL A 242 1.14 -32.72 20.93
CA VAL A 242 1.28 -34.14 20.61
C VAL A 242 1.87 -34.85 21.83
N LYS A 243 1.10 -35.77 22.40
CA LYS A 243 1.46 -36.49 23.63
C LYS A 243 1.96 -37.89 23.28
N ASN A 244 3.24 -38.17 23.51
CA ASN A 244 3.78 -39.53 23.52
C ASN A 244 4.06 -39.96 24.97
N LYS A 245 4.05 -41.28 25.25
CA LYS A 245 4.09 -41.89 26.60
C LYS A 245 5.20 -41.38 27.54
N THR A 246 6.22 -40.68 27.04
CA THR A 246 7.36 -40.15 27.81
C THR A 246 7.73 -38.70 27.53
N THR A 247 7.18 -38.05 26.49
CA THR A 247 7.52 -36.67 26.10
C THR A 247 6.30 -35.93 25.52
N THR A 248 6.08 -34.70 25.98
CA THR A 248 5.10 -33.78 25.40
C THR A 248 5.82 -32.88 24.41
N LYS A 249 5.31 -32.76 23.19
CA LYS A 249 5.87 -31.87 22.16
C LYS A 249 4.80 -30.89 21.68
N ILE A 250 5.22 -29.68 21.33
CA ILE A 250 4.38 -28.69 20.64
C ILE A 250 4.79 -28.72 19.17
N GLU A 251 3.85 -29.08 18.29
CA GLU A 251 4.00 -28.83 16.86
C GLU A 251 3.60 -27.38 16.59
N ALA A 252 4.59 -26.52 16.37
CA ALA A 252 4.42 -25.09 16.17
C ALA A 252 4.21 -24.74 14.70
N LEU A 253 4.84 -25.47 13.78
CA LEU A 253 4.68 -25.35 12.32
C LEU A 253 4.65 -26.74 11.71
N ARG A 254 3.82 -26.94 10.67
CA ARG A 254 3.64 -28.23 10.00
C ARG A 254 3.49 -28.07 8.48
N ASN A 255 4.43 -28.67 7.76
CA ASN A 255 4.42 -28.77 6.29
C ASN A 255 4.23 -27.42 5.56
N ILE A 256 5.01 -26.43 5.96
CA ILE A 256 4.99 -25.11 5.33
C ILE A 256 5.74 -25.20 3.99
N ASN A 257 5.08 -24.76 2.93
CA ASN A 257 5.65 -24.61 1.59
C ASN A 257 5.39 -23.18 1.13
N LEU A 258 6.46 -22.39 0.99
CA LEU A 258 6.34 -20.97 0.72
C LEU A 258 7.59 -20.46 -0.01
N THR A 259 7.40 -19.44 -0.85
CA THR A 259 8.51 -18.65 -1.41
C THR A 259 8.20 -17.17 -1.22
N ILE A 260 9.19 -16.43 -0.69
CA ILE A 260 9.15 -14.97 -0.53
C ILE A 260 10.18 -14.36 -1.47
N MET A 261 9.73 -13.41 -2.26
CA MET A 261 10.54 -12.72 -3.27
C MET A 261 11.15 -11.44 -2.70
N ASN A 262 12.29 -11.03 -3.25
CA ASN A 262 12.96 -9.81 -2.79
C ASN A 262 12.07 -8.58 -3.04
N GLY A 263 11.87 -7.82 -1.97
CA GLY A 263 11.10 -6.60 -1.90
C GLY A 263 9.59 -6.81 -1.73
N GLU A 264 9.16 -8.06 -1.51
CA GLU A 264 7.79 -8.35 -1.13
C GLU A 264 7.44 -7.78 0.26
N ARG A 265 6.18 -7.41 0.40
CA ARG A 265 5.59 -6.86 1.61
C ARG A 265 4.47 -7.80 2.05
N VAL A 266 4.80 -8.70 2.98
CA VAL A 266 4.01 -9.88 3.33
C VAL A 266 3.38 -9.73 4.70
N ALA A 267 2.05 -9.81 4.77
CA ALA A 267 1.30 -9.88 6.00
C ALA A 267 1.16 -11.34 6.46
N LEU A 268 1.43 -11.63 7.73
CA LEU A 268 1.10 -12.90 8.38
C LEU A 268 -0.20 -12.73 9.16
N ILE A 269 -1.25 -13.39 8.70
CA ILE A 269 -2.63 -13.26 9.22
C ILE A 269 -2.98 -14.56 9.95
N GLY A 270 -3.69 -14.47 11.08
CA GLY A 270 -4.16 -15.65 11.82
C GLY A 270 -4.42 -15.35 13.29
N HIS A 271 -5.13 -16.24 13.98
CA HIS A 271 -5.43 -16.10 15.40
C HIS A 271 -4.16 -16.20 16.28
N ASN A 272 -4.28 -15.85 17.56
CA ASN A 272 -3.20 -16.02 18.52
C ASN A 272 -2.82 -17.49 18.64
N GLY A 273 -1.54 -17.78 18.44
CA GLY A 273 -1.04 -19.15 18.45
C GLY A 273 -1.21 -19.94 17.16
N SER A 274 -1.55 -19.29 16.03
CA SER A 274 -1.60 -19.92 14.71
C SER A 274 -0.23 -20.28 14.11
N GLY A 275 0.88 -19.85 14.74
CA GLY A 275 2.25 -20.15 14.30
C GLY A 275 3.06 -18.96 13.76
N LYS A 276 2.48 -17.76 13.65
CA LYS A 276 3.14 -16.55 13.08
C LYS A 276 4.51 -16.24 13.72
N THR A 277 4.57 -16.07 15.04
CA THR A 277 5.83 -15.78 15.75
C THR A 277 6.85 -16.91 15.60
N SER A 278 6.39 -18.16 15.61
CA SER A 278 7.25 -19.34 15.38
C SER A 278 7.82 -19.34 13.97
N PHE A 279 7.03 -18.98 12.97
CA PHE A 279 7.46 -18.81 11.58
C PHE A 279 8.53 -17.72 11.48
N LEU A 280 8.28 -16.54 12.06
CA LEU A 280 9.25 -15.44 12.08
C LEU A 280 10.58 -15.83 12.75
N LYS A 281 10.54 -16.61 13.85
CA LYS A 281 11.75 -17.14 14.52
C LYS A 281 12.53 -18.11 13.65
N VAL A 282 11.85 -18.91 12.84
CA VAL A 282 12.49 -19.88 11.95
C VAL A 282 13.18 -19.18 10.78
N ILE A 283 12.48 -18.28 10.07
CA ILE A 283 13.06 -17.57 8.91
C ILE A 283 14.19 -16.61 9.30
N SER A 284 14.25 -16.17 10.56
CA SER A 284 15.33 -15.34 11.09
C SER A 284 16.49 -16.15 11.68
N GLY A 285 16.44 -17.49 11.62
CA GLY A 285 17.51 -18.37 12.10
C GLY A 285 17.59 -18.51 13.62
N ILE A 286 16.63 -17.98 14.39
CA ILE A 286 16.56 -18.16 15.85
C ILE A 286 16.25 -19.62 16.18
N TYR A 287 15.35 -20.24 15.43
CA TYR A 287 15.07 -21.68 15.50
C TYR A 287 15.40 -22.36 14.19
N LEU A 288 16.04 -23.51 14.28
CA LEU A 288 16.22 -24.40 13.14
C LEU A 288 14.95 -25.23 12.93
N PRO A 289 14.54 -25.48 11.67
CA PRO A 289 13.43 -26.39 11.40
C PRO A 289 13.76 -27.81 11.91
N THR A 290 12.75 -28.53 12.40
CA THR A 290 12.93 -29.94 12.79
C THR A 290 12.87 -30.88 11.60
N GLU A 291 12.15 -30.49 10.55
CA GLU A 291 12.01 -31.22 9.28
C GLU A 291 11.85 -30.23 8.13
N GLY A 292 12.17 -30.68 6.92
CA GLY A 292 12.11 -29.88 5.69
C GLY A 292 13.34 -29.01 5.47
N ASP A 293 13.29 -28.20 4.40
CA ASP A 293 14.39 -27.35 3.96
C ASP A 293 14.01 -25.86 4.07
N LEU A 294 14.96 -25.07 4.56
CA LEU A 294 14.89 -23.62 4.63
C LEU A 294 16.14 -23.03 3.94
N ASP A 295 15.93 -22.33 2.83
CA ASP A 295 16.97 -21.61 2.09
C ASP A 295 16.70 -20.11 2.20
N VAL A 296 17.65 -19.38 2.78
CA VAL A 296 17.55 -17.94 3.08
C VAL A 296 18.78 -17.25 2.52
N GLU A 297 18.60 -16.40 1.50
CA GLU A 297 19.68 -15.73 0.77
C GLU A 297 20.01 -14.33 1.32
N VAL A 298 19.28 -13.85 2.33
CA VAL A 298 19.42 -12.51 2.92
C VAL A 298 19.36 -12.57 4.45
N ASP A 299 20.01 -11.63 5.13
CA ASP A 299 19.91 -11.53 6.58
C ASP A 299 18.51 -10.99 6.98
N VAL A 300 17.66 -11.87 7.50
CA VAL A 300 16.31 -11.52 7.96
C VAL A 300 16.40 -10.98 9.38
N TYR A 301 16.20 -9.68 9.54
CA TYR A 301 16.29 -9.00 10.83
C TYR A 301 14.99 -9.15 11.66
N PRO A 302 15.01 -9.84 12.82
CA PRO A 302 13.82 -10.12 13.61
C PRO A 302 13.56 -9.06 14.70
N MET A 303 12.44 -8.36 14.61
CA MET A 303 11.87 -7.54 15.69
C MET A 303 10.76 -8.29 16.43
N LEU A 304 11.13 -9.40 17.09
CA LEU A 304 10.17 -10.33 17.69
C LEU A 304 10.06 -10.22 19.22
N GLN A 305 11.12 -9.82 19.90
CA GLN A 305 11.13 -9.65 21.36
C GLN A 305 11.99 -8.46 21.79
N LYS A 306 11.50 -7.72 22.79
CA LYS A 306 12.17 -6.57 23.41
C LYS A 306 13.46 -6.91 24.17
N SER A 307 13.77 -8.20 24.35
CA SER A 307 14.78 -8.69 25.30
C SER A 307 16.15 -9.04 24.70
N PHE A 308 16.30 -9.05 23.38
CA PHE A 308 17.48 -9.67 22.76
C PHE A 308 18.78 -8.84 22.87
N LEU A 309 18.70 -7.54 23.17
CA LEU A 309 19.83 -6.64 22.90
C LEU A 309 20.53 -6.04 24.11
N THR A 310 20.04 -6.24 25.33
CA THR A 310 20.55 -5.49 26.47
C THR A 310 20.68 -6.38 27.70
N SER A 311 21.92 -6.78 28.02
CA SER A 311 22.23 -7.08 29.42
C SER A 311 21.93 -5.82 30.23
N THR A 312 21.19 -5.96 31.32
CA THR A 312 20.82 -4.83 32.18
C THR A 312 22.03 -4.21 32.89
N ASP A 313 23.19 -4.87 32.85
CA ASP A 313 24.46 -4.35 33.34
C ASP A 313 25.18 -3.41 32.36
N LEU A 314 24.81 -3.39 31.08
CA LEU A 314 25.41 -2.49 30.10
C LEU A 314 24.89 -1.05 30.29
N THR A 315 25.71 -0.07 29.92
CA THR A 315 25.23 1.30 29.70
C THR A 315 24.42 1.39 28.40
N GLY A 316 23.62 2.45 28.24
CA GLY A 316 22.93 2.70 26.97
C GLY A 316 23.90 2.85 25.79
N VAL A 317 25.07 3.47 26.02
CA VAL A 317 26.14 3.59 25.02
C VAL A 317 26.71 2.21 24.65
N ASP A 318 27.01 1.36 25.64
CA ASP A 318 27.56 0.03 25.38
C ASP A 318 26.55 -0.88 24.68
N ALA A 319 25.27 -0.78 25.02
CA ALA A 319 24.18 -1.47 24.34
C ALA A 319 24.08 -1.03 22.87
N ALA A 320 24.08 0.28 22.61
CA ALA A 320 24.09 0.81 21.24
C ALA A 320 25.31 0.32 20.47
N LYS A 321 26.49 0.34 21.09
CA LYS A 321 27.75 -0.12 20.48
C LYS A 321 27.73 -1.61 20.15
N ALA A 322 27.22 -2.44 21.05
CA ALA A 322 27.10 -3.87 20.84
C ALA A 322 26.17 -4.19 19.67
N HIS A 323 25.01 -3.52 19.59
CA HIS A 323 24.09 -3.66 18.48
C HIS A 323 24.68 -3.18 17.16
N TYR A 324 25.34 -2.02 17.15
CA TYR A 324 25.98 -1.48 15.95
C TYR A 324 27.05 -2.43 15.38
N LEU A 325 27.88 -3.01 16.25
CA LEU A 325 28.88 -4.01 15.88
C LEU A 325 28.24 -5.30 15.35
N LEU A 326 27.14 -5.75 15.95
CA LEU A 326 26.42 -6.95 15.51
C LEU A 326 25.90 -6.79 14.08
N VAL A 327 25.37 -5.61 13.75
CA VAL A 327 24.78 -5.33 12.43
C VAL A 327 25.85 -4.98 11.39
N ASN A 328 26.76 -4.05 11.70
CA ASN A 328 27.69 -3.47 10.71
C ASN A 328 29.07 -4.14 10.69
N LYS A 329 29.39 -5.00 11.67
CA LYS A 329 30.71 -5.65 11.82
C LYS A 329 31.90 -4.65 11.88
N SER A 330 31.61 -3.38 12.20
CA SER A 330 32.56 -2.26 12.25
C SER A 330 32.03 -1.15 13.16
N LEU A 331 32.90 -0.23 13.60
CA LEU A 331 32.54 0.98 14.35
C LEU A 331 32.57 2.26 13.50
N ASN A 332 32.85 2.14 12.20
CA ASN A 332 32.86 3.29 11.29
C ASN A 332 31.46 3.89 11.21
N GLY A 333 31.28 5.13 11.69
CA GLY A 333 29.97 5.80 11.72
C GLY A 333 29.19 5.62 13.04
N PHE A 334 29.78 4.97 14.04
CA PHE A 334 29.12 4.75 15.34
C PHE A 334 28.71 6.06 16.02
N ASP A 335 29.54 7.10 15.97
CA ASP A 335 29.22 8.37 16.65
C ASP A 335 27.95 9.04 16.10
N GLN A 336 27.72 8.94 14.78
CA GLN A 336 26.50 9.46 14.14
C GLN A 336 25.26 8.65 14.55
N PHE A 337 25.40 7.32 14.59
CA PHE A 337 24.36 6.41 15.06
C PHE A 337 24.01 6.64 16.54
N LEU A 338 25.03 6.81 17.39
CA LEU A 338 24.84 7.10 18.81
C LEU A 338 24.13 8.45 19.00
N GLN A 339 24.50 9.47 18.22
CA GLN A 339 23.85 10.78 18.28
C GLN A 339 22.36 10.71 17.91
N ASP A 340 22.00 9.98 16.85
CA ASP A 340 20.59 9.74 16.47
C ASP A 340 19.81 9.04 17.61
N ILE A 341 20.42 8.05 18.27
CA ILE A 341 19.79 7.37 19.42
C ILE A 341 19.58 8.33 20.59
N ILE A 342 20.57 9.16 20.94
CA ILE A 342 20.48 10.11 22.05
C ILE A 342 19.36 11.13 21.78
N GLU A 343 19.33 11.70 20.58
CA GLU A 343 18.35 12.69 20.17
C GLU A 343 16.94 12.11 20.13
N PHE A 344 16.78 10.94 19.51
CA PHE A 344 15.47 10.32 19.36
C PHE A 344 14.92 9.82 20.70
N SER A 345 15.72 9.11 21.51
CA SER A 345 15.29 8.58 22.81
C SER A 345 14.99 9.67 23.85
N GLY A 346 15.60 10.85 23.70
CA GLY A 346 15.53 11.94 24.66
C GLY A 346 16.19 11.62 26.01
N LEU A 347 17.12 10.66 26.04
CA LEU A 347 17.80 10.24 27.27
C LEU A 347 18.93 11.19 27.69
N GLY A 348 19.50 11.97 26.76
CA GLY A 348 20.59 12.89 27.07
C GLY A 348 21.74 12.19 27.81
N GLU A 349 22.16 12.76 28.95
CA GLU A 349 23.26 12.21 29.76
C GLU A 349 22.94 10.85 30.41
N PHE A 350 21.66 10.49 30.57
CA PHE A 350 21.27 9.21 31.18
C PHE A 350 21.71 8.00 30.33
N ILE A 351 22.03 8.20 29.05
CA ILE A 351 22.52 7.11 28.17
C ILE A 351 23.82 6.47 28.68
N SER A 352 24.62 7.21 29.45
CA SER A 352 25.88 6.73 30.03
C SER A 352 25.68 5.91 31.31
N LEU A 353 24.45 5.82 31.83
CA LEU A 353 24.13 5.03 33.02
C LEU A 353 23.77 3.58 32.65
N PRO A 354 23.99 2.61 33.56
CA PRO A 354 23.58 1.22 33.36
C PRO A 354 22.06 1.07 33.17
N ILE A 355 21.63 0.22 32.23
CA ILE A 355 20.22 0.03 31.85
C ILE A 355 19.35 -0.43 33.04
N LYS A 356 19.90 -1.18 34.00
CA LYS A 356 19.17 -1.56 35.22
C LYS A 356 18.69 -0.37 36.07
N THR A 357 19.24 0.83 35.88
CA THR A 357 18.79 2.03 36.59
C THR A 357 17.65 2.76 35.86
N TYR A 358 17.25 2.29 34.67
CA TYR A 358 16.26 2.96 33.85
C TYR A 358 14.85 2.60 34.31
N SER A 359 13.92 3.55 34.20
CA SER A 359 12.50 3.21 34.25
C SER A 359 12.10 2.37 33.02
N GLU A 360 10.96 1.69 33.09
CA GLU A 360 10.45 0.90 31.95
C GLU A 360 10.31 1.74 30.68
N GLY A 361 9.86 3.00 30.81
CA GLY A 361 9.75 3.93 29.69
C GLY A 361 11.11 4.35 29.10
N MET A 362 12.13 4.59 29.94
CA MET A 362 13.49 4.90 29.46
C MET A 362 14.09 3.71 28.70
N SER A 363 13.96 2.50 29.25
CA SER A 363 14.42 1.26 28.62
C SER A 363 13.71 1.02 27.28
N ALA A 364 12.39 1.19 27.24
CA ALA A 364 11.61 1.03 26.02
C ALA A 364 12.04 2.04 24.93
N ARG A 365 12.27 3.30 25.30
CA ARG A 365 12.76 4.34 24.38
C ARG A 365 14.14 4.02 23.85
N LEU A 366 15.09 3.63 24.70
CA LEU A 366 16.44 3.23 24.27
C LEU A 366 16.39 2.08 23.27
N ILE A 367 15.71 0.99 23.65
CA ILE A 367 15.64 -0.24 22.83
C ILE A 367 14.98 0.06 21.48
N PHE A 368 13.87 0.81 21.48
CA PHE A 368 13.21 1.20 20.25
C PHE A 368 14.11 2.05 19.35
N SER A 369 14.85 3.01 19.94
CA SER A 369 15.75 3.89 19.21
C SER A 369 16.87 3.10 18.51
N ILE A 370 17.52 2.19 19.25
CA ILE A 370 18.57 1.32 18.72
C ILE A 370 18.04 0.45 17.57
N LEU A 371 16.89 -0.19 17.78
CA LEU A 371 16.32 -1.14 16.83
C LEU A 371 15.85 -0.52 15.52
N THR A 372 15.47 0.75 15.52
CA THR A 372 14.85 1.44 14.37
C THR A 372 15.81 2.41 13.68
N SER A 373 17.07 2.46 14.09
CA SER A 373 18.05 3.43 13.58
C SER A 373 18.78 2.98 12.31
N ILE A 374 18.96 1.67 12.11
CA ILE A 374 19.65 1.10 10.94
C ILE A 374 18.63 0.41 10.01
N PRO A 375 18.58 0.74 8.70
CA PRO A 375 17.73 0.03 7.76
C PRO A 375 18.22 -1.40 7.51
N HIS A 376 17.29 -2.31 7.20
CA HIS A 376 17.59 -3.72 6.92
C HIS A 376 16.98 -4.16 5.58
N ASP A 377 17.68 -5.01 4.83
CA ASP A 377 17.21 -5.51 3.54
C ASP A 377 15.93 -6.36 3.65
N CYS A 378 15.84 -7.17 4.71
CA CYS A 378 14.66 -7.96 5.02
C CYS A 378 14.30 -7.81 6.50
N LEU A 379 13.09 -7.33 6.77
CA LEU A 379 12.61 -7.01 8.11
C LEU A 379 11.44 -7.93 8.49
N ALA A 380 11.53 -8.56 9.66
CA ALA A 380 10.50 -9.43 10.22
C ALA A 380 9.96 -8.84 11.54
N ILE A 381 8.71 -8.39 11.57
CA ILE A 381 8.10 -7.71 12.73
C ILE A 381 6.93 -8.54 13.29
N ASP A 382 6.86 -8.61 14.62
CA ASP A 382 5.70 -9.11 15.36
C ASP A 382 5.07 -7.98 16.20
N GLU A 383 3.75 -7.94 16.33
CA GLU A 383 2.93 -6.81 16.85
C GLU A 383 3.20 -6.42 18.33
N GLY A 384 4.20 -7.01 18.98
CA GLY A 384 4.59 -6.72 20.36
C GLY A 384 5.32 -5.38 20.58
N PHE A 385 5.57 -4.58 19.53
CA PHE A 385 6.37 -3.35 19.60
C PHE A 385 5.55 -2.08 19.92
N GLY A 386 4.80 -2.09 21.02
CA GLY A 386 4.23 -0.89 21.63
C GLY A 386 5.15 -0.24 22.67
N THR A 387 5.37 1.07 22.57
CA THR A 387 6.01 1.88 23.63
C THR A 387 4.92 2.32 24.62
N GLY A 388 5.01 1.95 25.89
CA GLY A 388 4.02 2.28 26.93
C GLY A 388 4.04 3.74 27.40
N ASP A 389 4.59 4.64 26.58
CA ASP A 389 4.81 6.06 26.87
C ASP A 389 4.01 6.88 25.85
N SER A 390 2.95 7.54 26.31
CA SER A 390 2.05 8.33 25.46
C SER A 390 2.74 9.53 24.82
N ASP A 391 3.73 10.12 25.50
CA ASP A 391 4.41 11.34 25.05
C ASP A 391 5.50 11.05 24.02
N PHE A 392 5.88 9.77 23.92
CA PHE A 392 6.81 9.24 22.92
C PHE A 392 6.08 8.61 21.72
N PHE A 393 4.79 8.30 21.85
CA PHE A 393 4.03 7.50 20.90
C PHE A 393 4.02 8.08 19.49
N GLU A 394 3.74 9.37 19.32
CA GLU A 394 3.67 10.00 17.98
C GLU A 394 5.03 9.99 17.26
N ARG A 395 6.12 10.24 18.01
CA ARG A 395 7.49 10.17 17.50
C ARG A 395 7.89 8.74 17.15
N ALA A 396 7.54 7.77 18.00
CA ALA A 396 7.74 6.36 17.78
C ALA A 396 7.00 5.87 16.54
N GLU A 397 5.73 6.26 16.36
CA GLU A 397 4.93 5.89 15.20
C GLU A 397 5.57 6.42 13.91
N LYS A 398 5.93 7.70 13.87
CA LYS A 398 6.60 8.29 12.69
C LYS A 398 7.92 7.60 12.36
N ARG A 399 8.75 7.30 13.36
CA ARG A 399 10.02 6.56 13.20
C ARG A 399 9.77 5.14 12.71
N MET A 400 8.79 4.44 13.27
CA MET A 400 8.40 3.08 12.86
C MET A 400 7.94 3.04 11.41
N LYS A 401 7.07 3.99 11.00
CA LYS A 401 6.61 4.10 9.61
C LYS A 401 7.79 4.33 8.65
N SER A 402 8.71 5.24 8.99
CA SER A 402 9.92 5.50 8.20
C SER A 402 10.83 4.27 8.12
N PHE A 403 11.05 3.61 9.25
CA PHE A 403 11.87 2.41 9.36
C PHE A 403 11.30 1.25 8.53
N MET A 404 10.01 0.95 8.65
CA MET A 404 9.36 -0.06 7.81
C MET A 404 9.43 0.30 6.32
N ASN A 405 9.25 1.57 5.95
CA ASN A 405 9.38 1.99 4.55
C ASN A 405 10.81 1.86 4.00
N SER A 406 11.83 1.97 4.86
CA SER A 406 13.23 1.88 4.47
C SER A 406 13.70 0.46 4.14
N SER A 407 13.00 -0.58 4.64
CA SER A 407 13.36 -1.96 4.35
C SER A 407 12.94 -2.36 2.93
N GLY A 408 13.72 -3.18 2.24
CA GLY A 408 13.33 -3.71 0.93
C GLY A 408 12.15 -4.67 1.06
N THR A 409 12.40 -5.79 1.74
CA THR A 409 11.41 -6.83 2.05
C THR A 409 10.85 -6.62 3.46
N LEU A 410 9.55 -6.83 3.65
CA LEU A 410 8.88 -6.74 4.95
C LEU A 410 7.99 -7.96 5.17
N ILE A 411 8.10 -8.57 6.35
CA ILE A 411 7.22 -9.64 6.81
C ILE A 411 6.63 -9.19 8.15
N LEU A 412 5.33 -8.89 8.16
CA LEU A 412 4.65 -8.26 9.29
C LEU A 412 3.56 -9.19 9.82
N ALA A 413 3.69 -9.62 11.08
CA ALA A 413 2.60 -10.24 11.84
C ALA A 413 1.89 -9.16 12.67
N SER A 414 0.62 -8.92 12.38
CA SER A 414 -0.20 -7.91 13.06
C SER A 414 -1.69 -8.29 13.01
N HIS A 415 -2.41 -8.02 14.09
CA HIS A 415 -3.85 -8.06 14.23
C HIS A 415 -4.51 -6.75 13.79
N SER A 416 -3.77 -5.64 13.77
CA SER A 416 -4.21 -4.38 13.16
C SER A 416 -4.25 -4.48 11.63
N GLU A 417 -5.45 -4.64 11.07
CA GLU A 417 -5.67 -4.59 9.61
C GLU A 417 -5.23 -3.28 8.97
N HIS A 418 -5.34 -2.16 9.69
CA HIS A 418 -4.92 -0.86 9.18
C HIS A 418 -3.42 -0.85 8.89
N LEU A 419 -2.61 -1.37 9.81
CA LEU A 419 -1.16 -1.50 9.60
C LEU A 419 -0.85 -2.49 8.48
N LEU A 420 -1.55 -3.61 8.41
CA LEU A 420 -1.37 -4.57 7.32
C LEU A 420 -1.66 -3.92 5.95
N LYS A 421 -2.80 -3.23 5.80
CA LYS A 421 -3.20 -2.53 4.57
C LYS A 421 -2.26 -1.39 4.19
N GLN A 422 -1.65 -0.76 5.19
CA GLN A 422 -0.70 0.32 4.95
C GLN A 422 0.64 -0.20 4.43
N PHE A 423 1.14 -1.33 4.96
CA PHE A 423 2.52 -1.78 4.74
C PHE A 423 2.67 -3.06 3.93
N CYS A 424 1.61 -3.82 3.69
CA CYS A 424 1.67 -5.13 3.03
C CYS A 424 0.82 -5.15 1.75
N THR A 425 1.20 -6.01 0.80
CA THR A 425 0.50 -6.21 -0.47
C THR A 425 0.08 -7.67 -0.68
N ARG A 426 0.78 -8.62 -0.06
CA ARG A 426 0.50 -10.06 -0.05
C ARG A 426 0.11 -10.48 1.37
N GLY A 427 -0.83 -11.39 1.52
CA GLY A 427 -1.23 -11.94 2.82
C GLY A 427 -1.11 -13.45 2.85
N ILE A 428 -0.53 -13.98 3.91
CA ILE A 428 -0.41 -15.41 4.18
C ILE A 428 -1.22 -15.73 5.43
N VAL A 429 -2.24 -16.56 5.29
CA VAL A 429 -3.13 -16.93 6.39
C VAL A 429 -2.62 -18.21 7.04
N PHE A 430 -2.31 -18.11 8.33
CA PHE A 430 -1.90 -19.21 9.19
C PHE A 430 -3.07 -19.71 10.03
N ASN A 431 -3.18 -21.04 10.11
CA ASN A 431 -4.08 -21.73 11.02
C ASN A 431 -3.38 -22.95 11.63
N HIS A 432 -3.34 -23.03 12.96
CA HIS A 432 -2.72 -24.13 13.71
C HIS A 432 -1.37 -24.64 13.16
N GLY A 433 -0.46 -23.71 12.83
CA GLY A 433 0.88 -24.02 12.36
C GLY A 433 0.97 -24.36 10.86
N GLN A 434 -0.08 -24.15 10.07
CA GLN A 434 -0.10 -24.39 8.62
C GLN A 434 -0.48 -23.13 7.85
N VAL A 435 0.02 -22.99 6.63
CA VAL A 435 -0.48 -22.00 5.68
C VAL A 435 -1.74 -22.55 5.02
N VAL A 436 -2.87 -21.87 5.22
CA VAL A 436 -4.17 -22.26 4.64
C VAL A 436 -4.56 -21.41 3.44
N TYR A 437 -3.97 -20.23 3.29
CA TYR A 437 -4.19 -19.35 2.14
C TYR A 437 -2.98 -18.44 1.90
N ASP A 438 -2.73 -18.13 0.63
CA ASP A 438 -1.64 -17.26 0.18
C ASP A 438 -2.08 -16.52 -1.09
N GLY A 439 -2.09 -15.19 -1.04
CA GLY A 439 -2.60 -14.35 -2.12
C GLY A 439 -2.44 -12.85 -1.85
N SER A 440 -3.15 -12.03 -2.61
CA SER A 440 -3.21 -10.58 -2.36
C SER A 440 -3.77 -10.30 -0.96
N LEU A 441 -3.28 -9.24 -0.31
CA LEU A 441 -3.67 -8.91 1.07
C LEU A 441 -5.20 -8.89 1.28
N ASP A 442 -5.95 -8.20 0.41
CA ASP A 442 -7.41 -8.08 0.57
C ASP A 442 -8.12 -9.43 0.44
N ALA A 443 -7.69 -10.28 -0.49
CA ALA A 443 -8.21 -11.63 -0.63
C ALA A 443 -7.88 -12.49 0.60
N SER A 444 -6.68 -12.35 1.16
CA SER A 444 -6.26 -13.07 2.36
C SER A 444 -7.02 -12.63 3.61
N LEU A 445 -7.29 -11.33 3.75
CA LEU A 445 -8.14 -10.79 4.82
C LEU A 445 -9.58 -11.30 4.67
N ASN A 446 -10.15 -11.21 3.47
CA ASN A 446 -11.49 -11.74 3.21
C ASN A 446 -11.58 -13.25 3.49
N TYR A 447 -10.57 -14.03 3.06
CA TYR A 447 -10.47 -15.45 3.39
C TYR A 447 -10.46 -15.69 4.90
N TYR A 448 -9.70 -14.91 5.65
CA TYR A 448 -9.63 -15.00 7.11
C TYR A 448 -10.97 -14.67 7.79
N HIS A 449 -11.69 -13.64 7.34
CA HIS A 449 -12.98 -13.26 7.90
C HIS A 449 -14.11 -14.25 7.58
N THR A 450 -14.15 -14.77 6.36
CA THR A 450 -15.23 -15.65 5.87
C THR A 450 -15.20 -17.07 6.46
N HIS A 451 -14.06 -17.50 7.00
CA HIS A 451 -13.89 -18.82 7.59
C HIS A 451 -13.94 -18.80 9.14
N ASP A 452 -14.59 -17.78 9.73
CA ASP A 452 -14.89 -17.64 11.17
C ASP A 452 -13.70 -17.87 12.11
N TYR A 453 -12.50 -17.44 11.75
CA TYR A 453 -11.33 -17.47 12.65
C TYR A 453 -11.33 -16.37 13.74
N ILE A 454 -12.32 -15.48 13.72
CA ILE A 454 -12.49 -14.37 14.68
C ILE A 454 -13.49 -14.72 15.80
N HIS A 455 -14.40 -15.69 15.60
CA HIS A 455 -15.53 -15.91 16.51
C HIS A 455 -15.28 -16.84 17.71
N SER A 456 -14.02 -17.10 18.10
CA SER A 456 -13.73 -18.02 19.21
C SER A 456 -13.27 -17.37 20.53
N ASN A 457 -13.35 -16.04 20.69
CA ASN A 457 -12.84 -15.37 21.91
C ASN A 457 -13.80 -14.40 22.63
N ASP A 458 -15.07 -14.32 22.23
CA ASP A 458 -16.10 -13.63 23.03
C ASP A 458 -17.06 -14.67 23.63
N ASN A 459 -16.63 -15.28 24.74
CA ASN A 459 -17.49 -15.91 25.76
C ASN A 459 -16.77 -15.94 27.11
#